data_AF-A0A2G5KNJ6-F1
#
_entry.id   AF-A0A2G5KNJ6-F1
#
_cell.length_a   1.000
_cell.length_b   1.000
_cell.length_c   1.000
_cell.angle_alpha   90.00
_cell.angle_beta   90.00
_cell.angle_gamma   90.00
#
_symmetry.space_group_name_H-M   'P 1'
#
loop_
_entity.id
_entity.type
_entity.pdbx_description
1 polymer ?
#
loop_
_entity_poly.entity_id
_entity_poly.type
_entity_poly.pdbx_seq_one_letter_code
_entity_poly.pdbx_strand_id
1 'polypeptide(L)' 'MKKFVITLFVALMTIGCNSQESNKKELKKKEKIGMEEPEGNWEVNKEFDEEGNMIRYDSIYS' A
#
# COMPACT_ATOMS: atom_id res chain seq x y z
N MET A 1 -33.20 -10.53 -22.68
CA MET A 1 -32.89 -11.30 -21.45
C MET A 1 -31.38 -11.48 -21.22
N LYS A 2 -30.64 -12.22 -22.06
CA LYS A 2 -29.22 -12.54 -21.84
C LYS A 2 -28.26 -11.32 -21.80
N LYS A 3 -28.57 -10.25 -22.53
CA LYS A 3 -27.78 -9.00 -22.54
C LYS A 3 -27.80 -8.26 -21.19
N PHE A 4 -28.91 -8.30 -20.48
CA PHE A 4 -29.05 -7.66 -19.17
C PHE A 4 -28.19 -8.34 -18.09
N VAL A 5 -27.98 -9.66 -18.21
CA VAL A 5 -27.11 -10.43 -17.30
C VAL A 5 -25.65 -9.95 -17.41
N ILE A 6 -25.18 -9.72 -18.65
CA ILE A 6 -23.81 -9.23 -18.90
C ILE A 6 -23.64 -7.81 -18.36
N THR A 7 -24.61 -6.93 -18.62
CA THR A 7 -24.57 -5.55 -18.11
C THR A 7 -24.57 -5.48 -16.59
N LEU A 8 -25.36 -6.34 -15.92
CA LEU A 8 -25.38 -6.43 -14.46
C LEU A 8 -24.03 -6.90 -13.89
N PHE A 9 -23.39 -7.86 -14.55
CA PHE A 9 -22.10 -8.39 -14.11
C PHE A 9 -20.98 -7.33 -14.17
N VAL A 10 -20.97 -6.51 -15.24
CA VAL A 10 -20.01 -5.40 -15.38
C VAL A 10 -20.24 -4.31 -14.34
N ALA A 11 -21.49 -4.00 -14.01
CA ALA A 11 -21.81 -3.01 -12.98
C ALA A 11 -21.38 -3.43 -11.56
N LEU A 12 -21.37 -4.73 -11.26
CA LEU A 12 -20.90 -5.23 -9.97
C LEU A 12 -19.39 -5.12 -9.78
N MET A 13 -18.61 -5.10 -10.87
CA MET A 13 -17.14 -5.00 -10.81
C MET A 13 -16.63 -3.61 -10.41
N THR A 14 -17.44 -2.55 -10.52
CA THR A 14 -16.99 -1.17 -10.23
C THR A 14 -17.16 -0.76 -8.76
N ILE A 15 -17.92 -1.51 -7.96
CA ILE A 15 -18.23 -1.17 -6.55
C ILE A 15 -17.08 -1.58 -5.59
N GLY A 16 -16.09 -2.34 -6.06
CA GLY A 16 -14.99 -2.88 -5.24
C GLY A 16 -13.79 -1.97 -5.03
N CYS A 17 -13.75 -0.77 -5.64
CA CYS A 17 -12.58 0.11 -5.57
C CYS A 17 -12.59 0.98 -4.30
N ASN A 18 -12.31 0.38 -3.14
CA ASN A 18 -12.11 1.08 -1.85
C ASN A 18 -10.70 0.85 -1.25
N SER A 19 -9.77 0.25 -1.99
CA SER A 19 -8.48 -0.21 -1.45
C SER A 19 -7.31 0.78 -1.65
N GLN A 20 -7.57 2.03 -2.02
CA GLN A 20 -6.52 3.03 -2.14
C GLN A 20 -6.75 4.23 -1.22
N GLU A 21 -7.10 3.96 0.04
CA GLU A 21 -6.60 4.83 1.10
C GLU A 21 -5.09 4.63 1.16
N SER A 22 -4.34 5.53 0.55
CA SER A 22 -2.97 5.76 0.98
C SER A 22 -3.07 6.09 2.47
N ASN A 23 -2.83 5.10 3.32
CA ASN A 23 -2.36 5.35 4.67
C ASN A 23 -1.02 6.10 4.49
N LYS A 24 -1.10 7.41 4.22
CA LYS A 24 -0.14 8.36 4.74
C LYS A 24 -0.21 8.08 6.22
N LYS A 25 0.69 7.21 6.68
CA LYS A 25 0.97 7.02 8.09
C LYS A 25 1.14 8.44 8.60
N GLU A 26 0.14 8.95 9.30
CA GLU A 26 0.36 10.05 10.21
C GLU A 26 1.44 9.53 11.14
N LEU A 27 2.68 9.92 10.87
CA LEU A 27 3.74 9.91 11.85
C LEU A 27 3.23 10.81 12.97
N LYS A 28 2.46 10.22 13.89
CA LYS A 28 2.10 10.84 15.15
C LYS A 28 3.42 11.19 15.78
N LYS A 29 3.80 12.46 15.68
CA LYS A 29 4.89 13.09 16.42
C LYS A 29 4.55 12.88 17.89
N LYS A 30 5.02 11.76 18.46
CA LYS A 30 5.02 11.56 19.90
C LYS A 30 5.77 12.75 20.48
N GLU A 31 5.12 13.47 21.37
CA GLU A 31 5.73 14.54 22.14
C GLU A 31 6.99 13.99 22.80
N LYS A 32 8.14 14.54 22.39
CA LYS A 32 9.46 14.17 22.90
C LYS A 32 9.53 14.54 24.37
N ILE A 33 9.28 13.58 25.25
CA ILE A 33 9.70 13.64 26.66
C ILE A 33 10.95 12.78 26.78
N GLY A 34 12.12 13.44 26.68
CA GLY A 34 13.29 13.08 27.48
C GLY A 34 14.15 11.86 27.12
N MET A 35 13.99 11.22 25.97
CA MET A 35 14.99 10.28 25.44
C MET A 35 15.08 10.46 23.92
N GLU A 36 16.28 10.73 23.40
CA GLU A 36 16.54 10.66 21.97
C GLU A 36 16.36 9.20 21.55
N GLU A 37 15.21 8.91 20.92
CA GLU A 37 14.95 7.62 20.29
C GLU A 37 16.09 7.38 19.28
N PRO A 38 16.79 6.24 19.32
CA PRO A 38 17.85 5.98 18.37
C PRO A 38 17.27 6.16 16.97
N GLU A 39 17.95 6.96 16.14
CA GLU A 39 17.56 7.22 14.75
C GLU A 39 17.79 5.95 13.91
N GLY A 40 17.04 4.89 14.21
CA GLY A 40 17.04 3.66 13.44
C GLY A 40 16.43 3.98 12.08
N ASN A 41 17.26 3.99 11.05
CA ASN A 41 16.79 4.16 9.69
C ASN A 41 16.35 2.79 9.19
N TRP A 42 15.10 2.71 8.72
CA TRP A 42 14.55 1.52 8.07
C TRP A 42 14.27 1.88 6.62
N GLU A 43 15.08 1.34 5.73
CA GLU A 43 14.89 1.49 4.30
C GLU A 43 14.38 0.15 3.73
N VAL A 44 13.33 0.21 2.92
CA VAL A 44 12.74 -0.96 2.27
C VAL A 44 12.90 -0.81 0.78
N ASN A 45 13.75 -1.63 0.17
CA ASN A 45 13.89 -1.64 -1.27
C ASN A 45 12.97 -2.70 -1.87
N LYS A 46 12.27 -2.31 -2.94
CA LYS A 46 11.40 -3.18 -3.72
C LYS A 46 11.81 -3.10 -5.17
N GLU A 47 11.98 -4.25 -5.79
CA GLU A 47 12.26 -4.37 -7.23
C GLU A 47 11.09 -5.06 -7.91
N PHE A 48 10.75 -4.55 -9.10
CA PHE A 48 9.65 -5.05 -9.92
C PHE A 48 10.17 -5.40 -11.31
N ASP A 49 9.58 -6.43 -11.92
CA ASP A 49 9.84 -6.76 -13.32
C ASP A 49 9.11 -5.80 -14.28
N GLU A 50 9.28 -6.01 -15.59
CA GLU A 50 8.65 -5.20 -16.63
C GLU A 50 7.12 -5.31 -16.66
N GLU A 51 6.56 -6.40 -16.13
CA GLU A 51 5.13 -6.64 -15.99
C GLU A 51 4.55 -6.01 -14.72
N GLY A 52 5.42 -5.47 -13.85
CA GLY A 52 5.06 -4.84 -12.58
C GLY A 52 4.90 -5.82 -11.42
N ASN A 53 5.34 -7.08 -11.56
CA ASN A 53 5.35 -8.03 -10.46
C ASN A 53 6.56 -7.78 -9.55
N MET A 54 6.36 -7.91 -8.24
CA MET A 54 7.46 -7.77 -7.27
C MET A 54 8.39 -8.97 -7.33
N ILE A 55 9.65 -8.72 -7.64
CA ILE A 55 10.69 -9.76 -7.74
C ILE A 55 11.68 -9.73 -6.56
N ARG A 56 11.80 -8.59 -5.87
CA ARG A 56 12.64 -8.49 -4.66
C ARG A 56 12.04 -7.59 -3.61
N TYR A 57 12.17 -8.02 -2.36
CA TYR A 57 11.83 -7.25 -1.16
C TYR A 57 12.97 -7.42 -0.16
N ASP A 58 13.71 -6.36 0.08
CA ASP A 58 14.73 -6.31 1.11
C ASP A 58 14.49 -5.12 2.05
N SER A 59 14.97 -5.24 3.28
CA SER A 59 14.91 -4.18 4.28
C SER A 59 16.24 -4.11 5.00
N ILE A 60 16.80 -2.90 5.10
CA ILE A 60 18.04 -2.66 5.83
C ILE A 60 17.67 -1.99 7.15
N TYR A 61 18.20 -2.54 8.25
CA TYR A 61 18.14 -1.93 9.56
C TYR A 61 19.55 -1.42 9.91
N SER A 62 19.68 -0.10 10.05
CA SER A 62 20.93 0.60 10.35
C SER A 62 20.77 1.51 11.56
#